data_AF-A0A1I0QBA7-F1
#
_entry.id   AF-A0A1I0QBA7-F1
#
_cell.length_a   1.000
_cell.length_b   1.000
_cell.length_c   1.000
_cell.angle_alpha   90.00
_cell.angle_beta   90.00
_cell.angle_gamma   90.00
#
_symmetry.space_group_name_H-M   'P 1'
#
loop_
_entity.id
_entity.type
_entity.pdbx_description
1 polymer ?
#
loop_
_entity_poly.entity_id
_entity_poly.type
_entity_poly.pdbx_seq_one_letter_code
_entity_poly.pdbx_strand_id
1 'polypeptide(L)' 'MYDATIEDRTKKPLQITEKDINRITQSFSERMVSINQAIRILRDNDIRINNDEAIIILDFLYMLAASFKKDTNLELRD' A
#
# COMPACT_ATOMS: atom_id res chain seq x y z
N MET A 1 -9.34 -31.54 43.30
CA MET A 1 -8.48 -31.68 42.10
C MET A 1 -8.99 -30.70 41.07
N TYR A 2 -8.13 -29.80 40.63
CA TYR A 2 -8.49 -28.75 39.66
C TYR A 2 -8.43 -29.32 38.26
N ASP A 3 -9.43 -29.04 37.44
CA ASP A 3 -9.28 -29.10 35.99
C ASP A 3 -9.89 -27.82 35.42
N ALA A 4 -9.05 -26.80 35.29
CA ALA A 4 -9.38 -25.56 34.62
C ALA A 4 -9.01 -25.74 33.14
N THR A 5 -10.00 -25.97 32.30
CA THR A 5 -9.83 -25.97 30.84
C THR A 5 -9.62 -24.52 30.40
N ILE A 6 -8.37 -24.16 30.13
CA ILE A 6 -8.03 -22.87 29.52
C ILE A 6 -8.36 -22.98 28.03
N GLU A 7 -9.45 -22.35 27.58
CA GLU A 7 -9.72 -22.15 26.16
C GLU A 7 -8.65 -21.23 25.57
N ASP A 8 -7.64 -21.83 24.95
CA ASP A 8 -6.64 -21.10 24.19
C ASP A 8 -7.28 -20.50 22.93
N ARG A 9 -7.58 -19.20 22.98
CA ARG A 9 -8.06 -18.40 21.83
C ARG A 9 -6.93 -18.10 20.83
N THR A 10 -5.95 -18.97 20.67
CA THR A 10 -4.92 -18.79 19.64
C THR A 10 -5.47 -19.07 18.26
N LYS A 11 -5.68 -17.97 17.53
CA LYS A 11 -5.33 -17.81 16.11
C LYS A 11 -6.05 -18.79 15.18
N LYS A 12 -7.33 -18.51 14.90
CA LYS A 12 -7.87 -18.87 13.58
C LYS A 12 -7.03 -18.14 12.53
N PRO A 13 -6.36 -18.82 11.59
CA PRO A 13 -5.76 -18.14 10.45
C PRO A 13 -6.88 -17.40 9.73
N LEU A 14 -6.72 -16.09 9.55
CA LEU A 14 -7.61 -15.28 8.73
C LEU A 14 -7.65 -15.93 7.35
N GLN A 15 -8.79 -16.52 6.98
CA GLN A 15 -8.99 -17.13 5.68
C GLN A 15 -9.07 -15.99 4.66
N ILE A 16 -7.92 -15.60 4.10
CA ILE A 16 -7.85 -14.60 3.03
C ILE A 16 -8.48 -15.25 1.80
N THR A 17 -9.61 -14.73 1.34
CA THR A 17 -10.29 -15.26 0.16
C THR A 17 -9.63 -14.73 -1.11
N GLU A 18 -9.71 -15.48 -2.22
CA GLU A 18 -9.22 -15.03 -3.53
C GLU A 18 -9.82 -13.67 -3.95
N LYS A 19 -11.03 -13.37 -3.49
CA LYS A 19 -11.69 -12.08 -3.70
C LYS A 19 -10.99 -10.92 -2.96
N ASP A 20 -10.51 -11.17 -1.75
CA ASP A 20 -9.75 -10.18 -0.97
C ASP A 20 -8.37 -9.95 -1.58
N ILE A 21 -7.71 -11.02 -2.06
CA ILE A 21 -6.45 -10.93 -2.80
C ILE A 21 -6.65 -10.11 -4.07
N ASN A 22 -7.69 -10.43 -4.86
CA ASN A 22 -8.00 -9.70 -6.09
C ASN A 22 -8.23 -8.21 -5.81
N ARG A 23 -9.05 -7.85 -4.82
CA ARG A 23 -9.31 -6.45 -4.45
C ARG A 23 -8.03 -5.70 -4.05
N ILE A 24 -7.13 -6.35 -3.32
CA ILE A 24 -5.83 -5.79 -2.94
C ILE A 24 -4.94 -5.64 -4.20
N THR A 25 -4.86 -6.65 -5.05
CA THR A 25 -4.04 -6.60 -6.27
C THR A 25 -4.58 -5.65 -7.33
N GLN A 26 -5.89 -5.39 -7.36
CA GLN A 26 -6.52 -4.51 -8.34
C GLN A 26 -6.21 -3.03 -8.05
N SER A 27 -6.14 -2.63 -6.77
CA SER A 27 -5.64 -1.30 -6.41
C SER A 27 -4.12 -1.16 -6.65
N PHE A 28 -3.37 -2.27 -6.57
CA PHE A 28 -1.97 -2.30 -7.02
C PHE A 28 -1.83 -2.24 -8.54
N SER A 29 -2.78 -2.76 -9.31
CA SER A 29 -2.72 -2.74 -10.79
C SER A 29 -2.70 -1.32 -11.36
N GLU A 30 -3.29 -0.33 -10.68
CA GLU A 30 -3.25 1.08 -11.11
C GLU A 30 -1.99 1.80 -10.61
N ARG A 31 -1.39 1.32 -9.52
CA ARG A 31 -0.19 1.92 -8.91
C ARG A 31 1.06 1.19 -9.39
N MET A 32 1.86 1.85 -10.23
CA MET A 32 3.14 1.31 -10.72
C MET A 32 4.16 0.98 -9.62
N VAL A 33 3.99 1.55 -8.43
CA VAL A 33 4.87 1.36 -7.27
C VAL A 33 4.05 0.83 -6.08
N SER A 34 4.50 -0.28 -5.49
CA SER A 34 3.92 -0.83 -4.25
C SER A 34 4.44 -0.11 -3.00
N ILE A 35 3.68 -0.19 -1.90
CA ILE A 35 4.07 0.38 -0.59
C ILE A 35 5.42 -0.17 -0.12
N ASN A 36 5.64 -1.48 -0.25
CA ASN A 36 6.90 -2.12 0.14
C ASN A 36 8.09 -1.60 -0.66
N GLN A 37 7.91 -1.34 -1.96
CA GLN A 37 8.95 -0.73 -2.79
C GLN A 37 9.23 0.72 -2.36
N ALA A 38 8.18 1.50 -2.08
CA ALA A 38 8.34 2.87 -1.59
C ALA A 38 9.12 2.92 -0.27
N ILE A 39 8.78 2.07 0.69
CA ILE A 39 9.50 1.96 1.97
C ILE A 39 10.95 1.57 1.75
N ARG A 40 11.23 0.61 0.85
CA ARG A 40 12.60 0.18 0.56
C ARG A 40 13.43 1.33 -0.02
N ILE A 41 12.91 2.02 -1.03
CA ILE A 41 13.59 3.14 -1.68
C ILE A 41 13.84 4.27 -0.67
N LEU A 42 12.86 4.61 0.16
CA LEU A 42 13.00 5.67 1.17
C LEU A 42 14.03 5.28 2.24
N ARG A 43 14.02 4.01 2.68
CA ARG A 43 15.04 3.49 3.59
C ARG A 43 16.45 3.54 2.99
N ASP A 44 16.60 3.23 1.69
CA ASP A 44 17.89 3.30 0.99
C ASP A 44 18.44 4.75 0.96
N ASN A 45 17.59 5.74 1.21
CA ASN A 45 17.94 7.16 1.35
C ASN A 45 17.94 7.63 2.83
N ASP A 46 18.10 6.71 3.79
CA ASP A 46 18.05 6.96 5.24
C ASP A 46 16.74 7.56 5.78
N ILE A 47 15.66 7.52 4.98
CA ILE A 47 14.32 7.96 5.38
C ILE A 47 13.56 6.74 5.93
N ARG A 48 13.51 6.65 7.26
CA ARG A 48 12.77 5.58 7.95
C ARG A 48 11.32 5.99 8.13
N ILE A 49 10.43 5.24 7.48
CA ILE A 49 8.98 5.45 7.56
C ILE A 49 8.24 4.13 7.81
N ASN A 50 7.03 4.23 8.33
CA ASN A 50 6.09 3.13 8.48
C ASN A 50 5.16 2.98 7.25
N ASN A 51 4.25 1.99 7.29
CA ASN A 51 3.32 1.74 6.19
C ASN A 51 2.34 2.90 5.95
N ASP A 52 1.83 3.52 7.01
CA ASP A 52 0.83 4.59 6.91
C ASP A 52 1.46 5.84 6.29
N GLU A 53 2.68 6.18 6.71
CA GLU A 53 3.47 7.26 6.12
C GLU A 53 3.79 6.98 4.64
N ALA A 54 4.14 5.75 4.29
CA ALA A 54 4.42 5.35 2.92
C ALA A 54 3.20 5.52 2.01
N ILE A 55 2.00 5.21 2.50
CA ILE A 55 0.74 5.40 1.78
C ILE A 55 0.52 6.89 1.50
N ILE A 56 0.65 7.74 2.51
CA ILE A 56 0.45 9.19 2.38
C ILE A 56 1.42 9.79 1.36
N ILE A 57 2.71 9.44 1.46
CA ILE A 57 3.74 9.92 0.54
C ILE A 57 3.42 9.49 -0.89
N LEU A 58 3.07 8.21 -1.08
CA LEU A 58 2.78 7.67 -2.39
C LEU A 58 1.53 8.31 -3.01
N ASP A 59 0.48 8.53 -2.22
CA ASP A 59 -0.75 9.21 -2.65
C ASP A 59 -0.46 10.65 -3.09
N PHE A 60 0.35 11.37 -2.31
CA PHE A 60 0.77 12.73 -2.65
C PHE A 60 1.56 12.78 -3.97
N LEU A 61 2.50 11.84 -4.17
CA LEU A 61 3.30 11.77 -5.39
C LEU A 61 2.43 11.43 -6.62
N TYR A 62 1.47 10.53 -6.49
CA TYR A 62 0.53 10.24 -7.58
C TYR A 62 -0.37 11.44 -7.90
N MET A 63 -0.84 12.16 -6.88
CA MET A 63 -1.62 13.38 -7.07
C MET A 63 -0.83 14.44 -7.86
N LEU A 64 0.45 14.65 -7.52
CA LEU A 64 1.34 15.55 -8.27
C LEU A 64 1.57 15.04 -9.71
N ALA A 65 1.89 13.77 -9.89
CA ALA A 65 2.11 13.20 -11.21
C ALA A 65 0.87 13.35 -12.11
N ALA A 66 -0.32 13.20 -11.53
CA ALA A 66 -1.59 13.39 -12.23
C ALA A 66 -1.83 14.86 -12.60
N SER A 67 -1.45 15.83 -11.76
CA SER A 67 -1.59 17.25 -12.10
C SER A 67 -0.67 17.63 -13.26
N PHE A 68 0.58 17.18 -13.28
CA PHE A 68 1.51 17.50 -14.36
C PHE A 68 1.15 16.88 -15.72
N LYS A 69 0.56 15.67 -15.73
CA LYS A 69 0.05 15.05 -16.98
C LYS A 69 -1.04 15.87 -17.67
N LYS A 70 -1.78 16.67 -16.90
CA LYS A 70 -2.86 17.50 -17.43
C LYS A 70 -2.32 18.69 -18.22
N ASP A 71 -1.17 19.23 -17.81
CA ASP A 71 -0.57 20.41 -18.43
C ASP A 71 0.28 20.07 -19.66
N THR A 72 0.86 18.87 -19.74
CA THR A 72 1.65 18.44 -20.92
C THR A 72 0.80 18.27 -22.19
N ASN A 73 -0.52 18.22 -22.08
CA ASN A 73 -1.43 18.17 -23.24
C ASN A 73 -1.81 19.56 -23.78
N LEU A 74 -1.40 20.66 -23.14
CA LEU A 74 -1.72 22.01 -23.59
C LEU A 74 -0.61 22.64 -24.47
N GLU A 75 0.63 22.19 -24.38
CA GLU A 75 1.77 22.78 -25.13
C GLU A 75 2.01 22.18 -26.53
N LEU A 76 1.13 21.29 -27.01
CA LEU A 76 1.18 20.74 -28.38
C LEU A 76 0.12 21.33 -29.32
N ARG A 77 -0.39 22.53 -28.99
CA ARG A 77 -1.32 23.29 -29.83
C ARG A 77 -0.83 24.72 -30.02
N ASP A 78 0.28 24.88 -30.75
CA ASP A 78 0.63 26.12 -31.45
C ASP A 78 0.94 25.79 -32.91
#